data_AF-A0A645GXJ7-F1
#
_entry.id   AF-A0A645GXJ7-F1
#
_cell.length_a   1.000
_cell.length_b   1.000
_cell.length_c   1.000
_cell.angle_alpha   90.00
_cell.angle_beta   90.00
_cell.angle_gamma   90.00
#
_symmetry.space_group_name_H-M   'P 1'
#
loop_
_entity.id
_entity.type
_entity.pdbx_description
1 polymer ?
#
loop_
_entity_poly.entity_id
_entity_poly.type
_entity_poly.pdbx_seq_one_letter_code
_entity_poly.pdbx_strand_id
1 'polypeptide(L)' 'MRLDSDWLRQLAQAEPAQRRALFTCWYSNCDNIVFPASTAALPGADNRFIAGVAHLQMVEAPAVVQACLADIARD' A
#
# COMPACT_ATOMS: atom_id res chain seq x y z
N MET A 1 7.62 11.66 -6.44
CA MET A 1 8.67 10.72 -5.98
C MET A 1 9.39 10.16 -7.20
N ARG A 2 10.66 9.75 -7.07
CA ARG A 2 11.42 9.04 -8.13
C ARG A 2 11.70 7.61 -7.66
N LEU A 3 11.39 6.63 -8.51
CA LEU A 3 11.69 5.22 -8.26
C LEU A 3 13.18 5.03 -8.01
N ASP A 4 13.50 4.15 -7.07
CA ASP A 4 14.87 3.82 -6.66
C ASP A 4 15.76 5.03 -6.38
N SER A 5 15.20 6.14 -5.88
CA SER A 5 16.00 7.26 -5.40
C SER A 5 16.91 6.85 -4.23
N ASP A 6 18.02 7.55 -4.04
CA ASP A 6 19.00 7.24 -2.99
C ASP A 6 18.34 7.18 -1.60
N TRP A 7 17.40 8.09 -1.36
CA TRP A 7 16.60 8.09 -0.15
C TRP A 7 15.72 6.84 0.01
N LEU A 8 15.02 6.40 -1.05
CA LEU A 8 14.21 5.17 -1.00
C LEU A 8 15.06 3.92 -0.79
N ARG A 9 16.26 3.86 -1.39
CA ARG A 9 17.19 2.73 -1.18
C ARG A 9 17.69 2.67 0.26
N GLN A 10 18.05 3.82 0.84
CA GLN A 10 18.46 3.92 2.24
C GLN A 10 17.31 3.54 3.19
N LEU A 11 16.09 4.02 2.92
CA LEU A 11 14.91 3.65 3.70
C LEU A 11 14.69 2.14 3.69
N ALA A 12 14.71 1.52 2.50
CA ALA A 12 14.50 0.09 2.36
C ALA A 12 15.56 -0.75 3.10
N GLN A 13 16.81 -0.26 3.20
CA GLN A 13 17.89 -0.90 3.96
C GLN A 13 17.73 -0.76 5.48
N ALA A 14 17.14 0.34 5.94
CA ALA A 14 16.95 0.62 7.36
C ALA A 14 15.70 -0.07 7.97
N GLU A 15 14.80 -0.58 7.15
CA GLU A 15 13.54 -1.18 7.60
C GLU A 15 13.66 -2.69 7.81
N PRO A 16 13.51 -3.20 9.05
CA PRO A 16 13.54 -4.64 9.31
C PRO A 16 12.28 -5.33 8.77
N ALA A 17 12.40 -6.61 8.42
CA ALA A 17 11.31 -7.40 7.85
C ALA A 17 10.06 -7.44 8.74
N GLN A 18 10.25 -7.50 10.06
CA GLN A 18 9.16 -7.50 11.04
C GLN A 18 8.32 -6.22 10.99
N ARG A 19 8.93 -5.08 10.64
CA ARG A 19 8.20 -3.82 10.47
C ARG A 19 7.32 -3.89 9.23
N ARG A 20 7.82 -4.44 8.11
CA ARG A 20 7.03 -4.56 6.88
C ARG A 20 5.81 -5.47 7.05
N ALA A 21 5.92 -6.50 7.88
CA ALA A 21 4.82 -7.41 8.21
C ALA A 21 3.66 -6.74 8.98
N LEU A 22 3.86 -5.53 9.51
CA LEU A 22 2.79 -4.76 10.19
C LEU A 22 1.92 -3.95 9.23
N PHE A 23 2.31 -3.84 7.95
CA PHE A 23 1.60 -3.03 6.98
C PHE A 23 0.53 -3.83 6.26
N THR A 24 -0.62 -3.20 6.07
CA THR A 24 -1.60 -3.57 5.04
C THR A 24 -1.57 -2.51 3.95
N CYS A 25 -1.24 -2.90 2.72
CA CYS A 25 -1.10 -1.99 1.57
C CYS A 25 -2.23 -2.23 0.57
N TRP A 26 -3.16 -1.29 0.48
CA TRP A 26 -4.16 -1.28 -0.59
C TRP A 26 -3.61 -0.57 -1.83
N TYR A 27 -3.78 -1.18 -3.01
CA TYR A 27 -3.34 -0.60 -4.28
C TYR A 27 -4.27 -0.96 -5.44
N SER A 28 -4.24 -0.15 -6.49
CA SER A 28 -5.12 -0.27 -7.65
C SER A 28 -4.35 -0.08 -8.96
N ASN A 29 -4.79 -0.76 -10.01
CA ASN A 29 -4.28 -0.60 -11.36
C ASN A 29 -4.70 0.74 -12.01
N CYS A 30 -5.69 1.43 -11.43
CA CYS A 30 -6.16 2.74 -11.85
C CYS A 30 -5.68 3.87 -10.92
N ASP A 31 -4.69 3.62 -10.07
CA ASP A 31 -4.01 4.69 -9.35
C ASP A 31 -3.37 5.65 -10.35
N ASN A 32 -3.85 6.90 -10.34
CA ASN A 32 -3.47 7.95 -11.27
C ASN A 32 -2.38 8.88 -10.70
N ILE A 33 -1.79 8.53 -9.55
CA ILE A 33 -0.74 9.29 -8.86
C ILE A 33 0.54 8.46 -8.68
N VAL A 34 0.40 7.20 -8.26
CA VAL A 34 1.50 6.28 -7.98
C VAL A 34 1.62 5.26 -9.11
N PHE A 35 2.69 5.36 -9.92
CA PHE A 35 2.89 4.50 -11.08
C PHE A 35 4.35 4.00 -11.22
N PRO A 36 4.58 2.73 -11.59
CA PRO A 36 3.57 1.69 -11.84
C PRO A 36 2.87 1.23 -10.55
N ALA A 37 1.63 0.73 -10.66
CA ALA A 37 0.79 0.36 -9.52
C ALA A 37 1.47 -0.61 -8.53
N SER A 38 2.37 -1.47 -9.02
CA SER A 38 3.17 -2.38 -8.20
C SER A 38 4.04 -1.67 -7.17
N THR A 39 4.35 -0.38 -7.34
CA THR A 39 5.16 0.41 -6.39
C THR A 39 4.39 0.81 -5.14
N ALA A 40 3.07 0.68 -5.15
CA ALA A 40 2.23 0.81 -3.96
C ALA A 40 2.12 -0.51 -3.16
N ALA A 41 2.73 -1.61 -3.63
CA ALA A 41 2.84 -2.85 -2.89
C ALA A 41 4.22 -2.96 -2.21
N LEU A 42 4.24 -3.36 -0.94
CA LEU A 42 5.44 -3.50 -0.12
C LEU A 42 5.78 -4.99 0.06
N PRO A 43 6.96 -5.47 -0.38
CA PRO A 43 7.37 -6.85 -0.15
C PRO A 43 7.40 -7.21 1.34
N GLY A 44 6.67 -8.26 1.72
CA GLY A 44 6.54 -8.74 3.10
C GLY A 44 5.37 -8.12 3.89
N ALA A 45 4.61 -7.21 3.29
CA ALA A 45 3.35 -6.69 3.84
C ALA A 45 2.14 -7.52 3.37
N ASP A 46 0.98 -7.31 4.01
CA ASP A 46 -0.32 -7.75 3.47
C ASP A 46 -0.73 -6.80 2.33
N ASN A 47 -0.55 -7.25 1.09
CA ASN A 47 -0.82 -6.43 -0.10
C ASN A 47 -2.19 -6.81 -0.69
N ARG A 48 -3.13 -5.87 -0.70
CA ARG A 48 -4.51 -6.06 -1.12
C ARG A 48 -4.81 -5.24 -2.37
N PHE A 49 -5.18 -5.93 -3.44
CA PHE A 49 -5.49 -5.30 -4.72
C PHE A 49 -6.98 -4.93 -4.82
N ILE A 50 -7.28 -3.74 -5.33
CA ILE A 50 -8.62 -3.33 -5.74
C ILE A 50 -8.60 -2.81 -7.18
N ALA A 51 -9.40 -3.41 -8.05
CA ALA A 51 -9.41 -3.05 -9.46
C ALA A 51 -10.19 -1.76 -9.73
N GLY A 52 -9.69 -0.91 -10.62
CA GLY A 52 -10.49 0.15 -11.23
C GLY A 52 -10.72 1.39 -10.35
N VAL A 53 -10.04 1.51 -9.22
CA VAL A 53 -10.25 2.61 -8.27
C VAL A 53 -9.12 3.64 -8.40
N ALA A 54 -9.48 4.91 -8.56
CA ALA A 54 -8.50 6.01 -8.59
C ALA A 54 -7.85 6.23 -7.21
N HIS A 55 -6.69 6.89 -7.17
CA HIS A 55 -5.89 7.03 -5.94
C HIS A 55 -6.71 7.57 -4.75
N LEU A 56 -7.34 8.74 -4.91
CA LEU A 56 -8.12 9.37 -3.84
C LEU A 56 -9.45 8.64 -3.59
N GLN A 57 -10.05 8.06 -4.63
CA GLN A 57 -11.30 7.30 -4.50
C GLN A 57 -11.13 6.10 -3.58
N MET A 58 -9.92 5.53 -3.48
CA MET A 58 -9.62 4.40 -2.61
C MET A 58 -9.88 4.68 -1.13
N VAL A 59 -9.75 5.95 -0.70
CA VAL A 59 -10.00 6.37 0.69
C VAL A 59 -11.47 6.18 1.09
N GLU A 60 -12.39 6.35 0.13
CA GLU A 60 -13.83 6.25 0.37
C GLU A 60 -14.45 4.97 -0.20
N ALA A 61 -13.65 4.12 -0.85
CA ALA A 61 -14.13 2.88 -1.44
C ALA A 61 -14.73 1.96 -0.36
N PRO A 62 -16.02 1.61 -0.41
CA PRO A 62 -16.67 0.87 0.67
C PRO A 62 -15.96 -0.44 1.03
N ALA A 63 -15.46 -1.17 0.03
CA ALA A 63 -14.70 -2.40 0.24
C ALA A 63 -13.43 -2.19 1.07
N VAL A 64 -12.69 -1.10 0.81
CA VAL A 64 -11.45 -0.75 1.53
C VAL A 64 -11.79 -0.31 2.95
N VAL A 65 -12.74 0.60 3.12
CA VAL A 65 -13.15 1.11 4.44
C VAL A 65 -13.64 -0.02 5.34
N GLN A 66 -14.51 -0.89 4.84
CA GLN A 66 -15.02 -2.02 5.63
C GLN A 66 -13.92 -3.02 6.01
N ALA A 67 -12.98 -3.29 5.10
CA ALA A 67 -11.83 -4.16 5.40
C ALA A 67 -10.94 -3.56 6.49
N CYS A 68 -10.65 -2.25 6.43
CA CYS A 68 -9.86 -1.56 7.45
C CYS A 68 -10.56 -1.56 8.83
N LEU A 69 -11.88 -1.32 8.87
CA LEU A 69 -12.65 -1.39 10.12
C LEU A 69 -12.64 -2.80 10.72
N ALA A 70 -12.73 -3.82 9.87
CA ALA A 70 -12.64 -5.21 10.31
C ALA A 70 -11.24 -5.58 10.81
N ASP A 71 -10.17 -5.05 10.20
CA ASP A 71 -8.79 -5.24 10.68
C ASP A 71 -8.61 -4.59 12.07
N ILE A 72 -9.08 -3.37 12.27
CA ILE A 72 -8.99 -2.66 13.56
C ILE A 72 -9.76 -3.38 14.67
N ALA A 73 -10.91 -4.00 14.34
CA ALA A 73 -11.72 -4.71 15.32
C ALA A 73 -11.16 -6.10 15.72
N ARG A 74 -10.13 -6.60 15.03
CA ARG A 74 -9.47 -7.88 15.32
C ARG A 74 -8.40 -7.79 16.41
N ASP A 75 -7.90 -6.57 16.66
CA ASP A 75 -6.94 -6.24 17.72
C ASP A 75 -7.65 -5.87 19.03
#